data_AF-C3J9H6-F1
#
_entry.id   AF-C3J9H6-F1
#
_cell.length_a   1.000
_cell.length_b   1.000
_cell.length_c   1.000
_cell.angle_alpha   90.00
_cell.angle_beta   90.00
_cell.angle_gamma   90.00
#
_symmetry.space_group_name_H-M   'P 1'
#
loop_
_entity.id
_entity.type
_entity.pdbx_description
1 polymer ?
#
loop_
_entity_poly.entity_id
_entity_poly.type
_entity_poly.pdbx_seq_one_letter_code
_entity_poly.pdbx_strand_id
1 'polypeptide(L)'
;MWQRIQTLWLLLAGVAMTLTLFLPLALFSTQSVMGAENFEMYSLWVKNATDGSIGKGLITWDLFVLGALITMISFATIFLFKKRKIQMRLCVFSMLLAIGYIIDFAVRAWQFKAVLDADFSIKFALGLPFIALVLLYLAFRGVRKDEILVRISSRIR
;
A
#
# COMPACT_ATOMS: atom_id res chain seq x y z
N MET A 1 -2.43 27.69 3.32
CA MET A 1 -3.71 27.20 2.75
C MET A 1 -3.69 25.67 2.75
N TRP A 2 -4.08 25.05 3.87
CA TRP A 2 -4.21 23.58 4.03
C TRP A 2 -5.47 23.00 3.35
N GLN A 3 -6.19 23.83 2.59
CA GLN A 3 -7.55 23.59 2.14
C GLN A 3 -7.58 23.16 0.67
N ARG A 4 -6.69 22.24 0.29
CA ARG A 4 -6.69 21.65 -1.05
C ARG A 4 -7.01 20.18 -0.94
N ILE A 5 -8.07 19.76 -1.60
CA ILE A 5 -8.55 18.37 -1.54
C ILE A 5 -7.47 17.34 -1.92
N GLN A 6 -6.48 17.74 -2.71
CA GLN A 6 -5.29 16.94 -3.04
C GLN A 6 -4.45 16.50 -1.83
N THR A 7 -4.25 17.36 -0.81
CA THR A 7 -3.48 16.96 0.39
C THR A 7 -4.27 15.97 1.24
N LEU A 8 -5.60 16.06 1.23
CA LEU A 8 -6.48 15.08 1.88
C LEU A 8 -6.38 13.70 1.21
N TRP A 9 -6.39 13.65 -0.13
CA TRP A 9 -6.21 12.39 -0.87
C TRP A 9 -4.85 11.73 -0.59
N LEU A 10 -3.77 12.53 -0.53
CA LEU A 10 -2.43 12.03 -0.17
C LEU A 10 -2.35 11.53 1.27
N LEU A 11 -2.99 12.24 2.20
CA LEU A 11 -3.05 11.84 3.59
C LEU A 11 -3.81 10.53 3.75
N LEU A 12 -4.99 10.39 3.13
CA LEU A 12 -5.77 9.16 3.14
C LEU A 12 -5.00 7.99 2.50
N ALA A 13 -4.29 8.23 1.40
CA ALA A 13 -3.44 7.21 0.78
C ALA A 13 -2.30 6.76 1.71
N GLY A 14 -1.63 7.72 2.36
CA GLY A 14 -0.59 7.45 3.35
C GLY A 14 -1.13 6.64 4.53
N VAL A 15 -2.28 7.03 5.09
CA VAL A 15 -2.93 6.30 6.19
C VAL A 15 -3.34 4.89 5.75
N ALA A 16 -3.92 4.72 4.56
CA ALA A 16 -4.28 3.40 4.04
C ALA A 16 -3.05 2.50 3.92
N MET A 17 -1.93 3.01 3.40
CA MET A 17 -0.67 2.25 3.33
C MET A 17 -0.08 1.97 4.72
N THR A 18 -0.15 2.91 5.67
CA THR A 18 0.24 2.65 7.06
C THR A 18 -0.59 1.51 7.65
N LEU A 19 -1.90 1.51 7.44
CA LEU A 19 -2.78 0.44 7.92
C LEU A 19 -2.41 -0.91 7.28
N THR A 20 -2.03 -0.95 6.00
CA THR A 20 -1.58 -2.19 5.37
C THR A 20 -0.37 -2.82 6.06
N LEU A 21 0.53 -2.01 6.63
CA LEU A 21 1.73 -2.51 7.31
C LEU A 21 1.41 -3.23 8.63
N PHE A 22 0.33 -2.84 9.30
CA PHE A 22 -0.05 -3.36 10.62
C PHE A 22 -1.19 -4.37 10.58
N LEU A 23 -1.92 -4.47 9.47
CA LEU A 23 -3.06 -5.40 9.34
C LEU A 23 -2.65 -6.71 8.64
N PRO A 24 -3.30 -7.84 8.99
CA PRO A 24 -3.12 -9.10 8.28
C PRO A 24 -3.75 -9.02 6.89
N LEU A 25 -2.94 -9.20 5.86
CA LEU A 25 -3.30 -9.09 4.44
C LEU A 25 -4.05 -10.33 3.94
N ALA A 26 -3.68 -11.50 4.44
CA ALA A 26 -4.28 -12.77 4.02
C ALA A 26 -4.32 -13.80 5.14
N LEU A 27 -5.27 -14.72 5.01
CA LEU A 27 -5.32 -15.98 5.76
C LEU A 27 -5.01 -17.13 4.82
N PHE A 28 -4.09 -17.99 5.24
CA PHE A 28 -3.84 -19.26 4.57
C PHE A 28 -4.30 -20.36 5.53
N SER A 29 -5.29 -21.14 5.13
CA SER A 29 -5.75 -22.29 5.92
C SER A 29 -5.16 -23.55 5.32
N THR A 30 -4.38 -24.29 6.11
CA THR A 30 -3.83 -25.58 5.72
C THR A 30 -4.57 -26.70 6.43
N GLN A 31 -5.08 -27.68 5.69
CA GLN A 31 -5.46 -28.96 6.25
C GLN A 31 -4.21 -29.82 6.39
N SER A 32 -3.63 -29.86 7.59
CA SER A 32 -2.56 -30.81 7.91
C SER A 32 -3.17 -32.07 8.56
N VAL A 33 -2.41 -33.17 8.56
CA VAL A 33 -2.78 -34.45 9.21
C VAL A 33 -3.00 -34.29 10.73
N MET A 34 -2.56 -33.18 11.34
CA MET A 34 -2.71 -32.85 12.77
C MET A 34 -3.83 -31.84 13.07
N GLY A 35 -4.59 -31.41 12.06
CA GLY A 35 -5.69 -30.44 12.20
C GLY A 35 -5.55 -29.23 11.26
N ALA A 36 -6.60 -28.40 11.24
CA ALA A 36 -6.60 -27.17 10.45
C ALA A 36 -5.76 -26.09 11.14
N GLU A 37 -4.64 -25.72 10.52
CA GLU A 37 -3.82 -24.59 10.95
C GLU A 37 -4.11 -23.37 10.09
N ASN A 38 -4.27 -22.21 10.72
CA ASN A 38 -4.52 -20.96 10.02
C ASN A 38 -3.30 -20.05 10.15
N PHE A 39 -2.71 -19.63 9.04
CA PHE A 39 -1.61 -18.68 9.02
C PHE A 39 -2.12 -17.30 8.62
N GLU A 40 -1.82 -16.28 9.42
CA GLU A 40 -2.09 -14.89 9.06
C GLU A 40 -0.82 -14.22 8.52
N MET A 41 -0.88 -13.73 7.29
CA MET A 41 0.22 -13.04 6.65
C MET A 41 0.16 -11.54 6.91
N TYR A 42 1.17 -11.00 7.60
CA TYR A 42 1.38 -9.57 7.75
C TYR A 42 2.46 -9.08 6.78
N SER A 43 2.58 -7.76 6.64
CA SER A 43 3.65 -7.15 5.84
C SER A 43 5.05 -7.47 6.36
N LEU A 44 5.26 -7.75 7.65
CA LEU A 44 6.59 -8.00 8.22
C LEU A 44 6.86 -9.47 8.54
N TRP A 45 5.83 -10.22 8.93
CA TRP A 45 5.95 -11.61 9.36
C TRP A 45 4.68 -12.39 9.05
N VAL A 46 4.78 -13.72 9.06
CA VAL A 46 3.61 -14.60 9.05
C VAL A 46 3.51 -15.25 10.41
N LYS A 47 2.33 -15.17 11.03
CA LYS A 47 2.05 -15.80 12.32
C LYS A 47 1.13 -17.00 12.12
N ASN A 48 1.39 -18.08 12.85
CA ASN A 48 0.41 -19.15 12.98
C ASN A 48 -0.67 -18.72 13.98
N ALA A 49 -1.94 -18.83 13.62
CA ALA A 49 -3.07 -18.44 14.45
C ALA A 49 -3.35 -19.44 15.58
N THR A 50 -2.84 -20.67 15.47
CA THR A 50 -3.03 -21.72 16.49
C THR A 50 -2.03 -21.58 17.64
N ASP A 51 -0.75 -21.38 17.33
CA ASP A 51 0.33 -21.31 18.34
C ASP A 51 0.89 -19.89 18.57
N GLY A 52 0.48 -18.90 17.77
CA GLY A 52 1.03 -17.54 17.82
C GLY A 52 2.51 -17.44 17.42
N SER A 53 3.14 -18.57 17.06
CA SER A 53 4.54 -18.64 16.67
C SER A 53 4.75 -17.96 15.32
N ILE A 54 5.84 -17.19 15.22
CA ILE A 54 6.27 -16.59 13.96
C ILE A 54 6.81 -17.73 13.09
N GLY A 55 6.22 -17.93 11.92
CA GLY A 55 6.65 -18.96 10.97
C GLY A 55 8.09 -18.70 10.54
N LYS A 56 9.03 -19.49 11.08
CA LYS A 56 10.50 -19.29 10.99
C LYS A 56 11.11 -19.33 9.56
N GLY A 57 10.30 -19.44 8.51
CA GLY A 57 10.78 -19.53 7.12
C GLY A 57 10.19 -18.52 6.14
N LEU A 58 9.24 -17.66 6.56
CA LEU A 58 8.65 -16.71 5.63
C LEU A 58 8.44 -15.31 6.23
N ILE A 59 9.59 -14.68 6.45
CA ILE A 59 9.76 -13.27 6.74
C ILE A 59 9.57 -12.50 5.42
N THR A 60 8.48 -11.74 5.29
CA THR A 60 8.16 -10.89 4.13
C THR A 60 8.69 -9.46 4.29
N TRP A 61 9.98 -9.31 4.63
CA TRP A 61 10.59 -7.99 4.87
C TRP A 61 10.49 -7.06 3.64
N ASP A 62 10.48 -7.62 2.44
CA ASP A 62 10.28 -6.92 1.17
C ASP A 62 8.98 -6.12 1.12
N LEU A 63 7.85 -6.74 1.48
CA LEU A 63 6.56 -6.07 1.55
C LEU A 63 6.58 -4.93 2.57
N PHE A 64 7.15 -5.15 3.75
CA PHE A 64 7.26 -4.11 4.77
C PHE A 64 8.07 -2.91 4.28
N VAL A 65 9.24 -3.13 3.69
CA VAL A 65 10.10 -2.05 3.18
C VAL A 65 9.40 -1.27 2.07
N LEU A 66 8.78 -1.96 1.12
CA LEU A 66 8.05 -1.30 0.03
C LEU A 66 6.87 -0.49 0.56
N GLY A 67 6.06 -1.06 1.46
CA GLY A 67 4.93 -0.35 2.06
C GLY A 67 5.37 0.85 2.91
N ALA A 68 6.46 0.71 3.67
CA ALA A 68 7.05 1.80 4.46
C ALA A 68 7.57 2.93 3.56
N LEU A 69 8.25 2.60 2.45
CA LEU A 69 8.71 3.57 1.46
C LEU A 69 7.54 4.34 0.84
N ILE A 70 6.47 3.65 0.41
CA ILE A 70 5.28 4.30 -0.16
C ILE A 70 4.65 5.25 0.86
N THR A 71 4.55 4.81 2.11
CA THR A 71 4.02 5.59 3.22
C THR A 71 4.85 6.86 3.44
N MET A 72 6.17 6.72 3.56
CA MET A 72 7.08 7.86 3.73
C MET A 72 6.99 8.85 2.57
N ILE A 73 6.96 8.37 1.32
CA ILE A 73 6.85 9.24 0.14
C ILE A 73 5.50 9.96 0.12
N SER A 74 4.41 9.28 0.50
CA SER A 74 3.06 9.85 0.57
C SER A 74 2.96 10.95 1.63
N PHE A 75 3.62 10.80 2.79
CA PHE A 75 3.68 11.87 3.78
C PHE A 75 4.65 13.00 3.37
N ALA A 76 5.80 12.67 2.82
CA ALA A 76 6.77 13.66 2.34
C ALA A 76 6.19 14.55 1.21
N THR A 77 5.35 13.98 0.34
CA THR A 77 4.68 14.72 -0.73
C THR A 77 3.70 15.78 -0.23
N ILE A 78 3.11 15.61 0.97
CA ILE A 78 2.22 16.60 1.57
C ILE A 78 2.98 17.90 1.88
N PHE A 79 4.21 17.78 2.39
CA PHE A 79 5.06 18.94 2.71
C PHE A 79 5.62 19.65 1.46
N LEU A 80 5.63 18.98 0.31
CA LEU A 80 6.13 19.53 -0.97
C LEU A 80 5.12 20.41 -1.72
N PHE A 81 4.12 20.96 -1.03
CA PHE A 81 3.05 21.81 -1.59
C PHE A 81 3.54 23.02 -2.41
N LYS A 82 4.76 23.51 -2.15
CA LYS A 82 5.35 24.63 -2.89
C LYS A 82 5.84 24.23 -4.29
N LYS A 83 6.19 22.96 -4.51
CA LYS A 83 6.80 22.47 -5.76
C LYS A 83 5.88 21.48 -6.49
N ARG A 84 4.81 22.01 -7.11
CA ARG A 84 3.74 21.22 -7.78
C ARG A 84 4.27 20.18 -8.79
N LYS A 85 5.29 20.54 -9.58
CA LYS A 85 5.91 19.61 -10.54
C LYS A 85 6.56 18.41 -9.85
N ILE A 86 7.19 18.61 -8.69
CA ILE A 86 7.80 17.52 -7.91
C ILE A 86 6.72 16.69 -7.23
N GLN A 87 5.71 17.35 -6.66
CA GLN A 87 4.56 16.66 -6.05
C GLN A 87 3.88 15.70 -7.04
N MET A 88 3.65 16.13 -8.28
CA MET A 88 3.10 15.25 -9.33
C MET A 88 4.02 14.07 -9.66
N ARG A 89 5.33 14.29 -9.82
CA ARG A 89 6.29 13.20 -10.10
C ARG A 89 6.32 12.19 -8.97
N LEU A 90 6.30 12.65 -7.73
CA LEU A 90 6.27 11.78 -6.56
C LEU A 90 4.94 11.03 -6.43
N CYS A 91 3.78 11.64 -6.76
CA CYS A 91 2.51 10.90 -6.83
C CYS A 91 2.56 9.76 -7.84
N VAL A 92 3.10 10.01 -9.04
CA VAL A 92 3.29 8.97 -10.07
C VAL A 92 4.25 7.89 -9.58
N PHE A 93 5.35 8.27 -8.94
CA PHE A 93 6.29 7.34 -8.38
C PHE A 93 5.66 6.47 -7.27
N SER A 94 4.90 7.07 -6.34
CA SER A 94 4.14 6.33 -5.32
C SER A 94 3.09 5.40 -5.94
N MET A 95 2.42 5.79 -7.03
CA MET A 95 1.50 4.90 -7.75
C MET A 95 2.23 3.70 -8.33
N LEU A 96 3.38 3.92 -8.98
CA LEU A 96 4.20 2.82 -9.52
C LEU A 96 4.68 1.87 -8.42
N LEU A 97 5.13 2.41 -7.29
CA LEU A 97 5.51 1.60 -6.14
C LEU A 97 4.32 0.82 -5.55
N ALA A 98 3.12 1.41 -5.47
CA ALA A 98 1.92 0.72 -5.01
C ALA A 98 1.53 -0.44 -5.95
N ILE A 99 1.68 -0.27 -7.27
CA ILE A 99 1.52 -1.36 -8.24
C ILE A 99 2.56 -2.45 -7.98
N GLY A 100 3.83 -2.07 -7.78
CA GLY A 100 4.90 -3.00 -7.43
C GLY A 100 4.59 -3.79 -6.15
N TYR A 101 4.06 -3.14 -5.11
CA TYR A 101 3.63 -3.78 -3.87
C TYR A 101 2.52 -4.82 -4.09
N ILE A 102 1.53 -4.50 -4.93
CA ILE A 102 0.44 -5.45 -5.25
C ILE A 102 1.00 -6.68 -5.99
N ILE A 103 1.92 -6.47 -6.95
CA ILE A 103 2.55 -7.56 -7.70
C ILE A 103 3.40 -8.43 -6.77
N ASP A 104 4.24 -7.82 -5.93
CA ASP A 104 5.11 -8.51 -4.98
C ASP A 104 4.28 -9.36 -4.02
N PHE A 105 3.18 -8.79 -3.49
CA PHE A 105 2.23 -9.54 -2.67
C PHE A 105 1.64 -10.74 -3.41
N ALA A 106 1.22 -10.58 -4.67
CA ALA A 106 0.64 -11.67 -5.46
C ALA A 106 1.64 -12.80 -5.70
N VAL A 107 2.90 -12.46 -6.00
CA VAL A 107 3.98 -13.45 -6.16
C VAL A 107 4.22 -14.21 -4.86
N ARG A 108 4.30 -13.51 -3.73
CA ARG A 108 4.45 -14.12 -2.41
C ARG A 108 3.26 -15.02 -2.08
N ALA A 109 2.03 -14.54 -2.26
CA ALA A 109 0.83 -15.33 -2.02
C ALA A 109 0.81 -16.63 -2.84
N TRP A 110 1.29 -16.58 -4.10
CA TRP A 110 1.36 -17.75 -4.95
C TRP A 110 2.45 -18.74 -4.50
N GLN A 111 3.64 -18.25 -4.11
CA GLN A 111 4.70 -19.08 -3.53
C GLN A 111 4.22 -19.79 -2.26
N PHE A 112 3.52 -19.07 -1.38
CA PHE A 112 2.96 -19.63 -0.16
C PHE A 112 1.91 -20.70 -0.43
N LYS A 113 0.98 -20.44 -1.36
CA LYS A 113 0.00 -21.43 -1.78
C LYS A 113 0.68 -22.70 -2.31
N ALA A 114 1.73 -22.56 -3.12
CA ALA A 114 2.46 -23.69 -3.69
C ALA A 114 3.25 -24.49 -2.64
N VAL A 115 3.77 -23.84 -1.60
CA VAL A 115 4.57 -24.50 -0.55
C VAL A 115 3.69 -25.20 0.49
N LEU A 116 2.56 -24.59 0.87
CA LEU A 116 1.70 -25.11 1.94
C LEU A 116 0.46 -25.89 1.46
N ASP A 117 0.22 -25.97 0.15
CA ASP A 117 -1.01 -26.52 -0.46
C ASP A 117 -2.29 -26.01 0.25
N ALA A 118 -2.26 -24.72 0.61
CA ALA A 118 -3.23 -24.08 1.48
C ALA A 118 -4.36 -23.41 0.69
N ASP A 119 -5.56 -23.41 1.26
CA ASP A 119 -6.64 -22.56 0.75
C ASP A 119 -6.41 -21.10 1.17
N PHE A 120 -6.53 -20.21 0.20
CA PHE A 120 -6.27 -18.78 0.35
C PHE A 120 -7.57 -18.03 0.63
N SER A 121 -7.67 -17.42 1.80
CA SER A 121 -8.76 -16.53 2.18
C SER A 121 -8.29 -15.08 2.20
N ILE A 122 -8.89 -14.26 1.35
CA ILE A 122 -8.60 -12.83 1.24
C ILE A 122 -9.17 -12.10 2.46
N LYS A 123 -8.34 -11.29 3.13
CA LYS A 123 -8.80 -10.35 4.15
C LYS A 123 -9.04 -8.96 3.55
N PHE A 124 -9.90 -8.19 4.22
CA PHE A 124 -10.23 -6.80 3.82
C PHE A 124 -8.98 -5.92 3.65
N ALA A 125 -7.92 -6.17 4.43
CA ALA A 125 -6.67 -5.42 4.35
C ALA A 125 -5.98 -5.53 2.98
N LEU A 126 -6.23 -6.59 2.20
CA LEU A 126 -5.73 -6.70 0.84
C LEU A 126 -6.35 -5.66 -0.10
N GLY A 127 -7.53 -5.12 0.21
CA GLY A 127 -8.17 -4.05 -0.56
C GLY A 127 -7.55 -2.67 -0.33
N LEU A 128 -6.93 -2.44 0.83
CA LEU A 128 -6.30 -1.16 1.18
C LEU A 128 -5.22 -0.67 0.21
N PRO A 129 -4.27 -1.49 -0.31
CA PRO A 129 -3.31 -1.03 -1.31
C PRO A 129 -3.98 -0.63 -2.64
N PHE A 130 -5.08 -1.29 -3.04
CA PHE A 130 -5.86 -0.88 -4.21
C PHE A 130 -6.57 0.45 -3.98
N ILE A 131 -7.15 0.64 -2.79
CA ILE A 131 -7.77 1.91 -2.40
C ILE A 131 -6.71 3.03 -2.38
N ALA A 132 -5.53 2.77 -1.81
CA ALA A 132 -4.43 3.72 -1.79
C ALA A 132 -4.00 4.13 -3.21
N LEU A 133 -3.95 3.20 -4.15
CA LEU A 133 -3.65 3.47 -5.56
C LEU A 133 -4.68 4.42 -6.20
N VAL A 134 -5.98 4.19 -5.96
CA VAL A 134 -7.04 5.08 -6.43
C VAL A 134 -6.93 6.47 -5.80
N LEU A 135 -6.64 6.55 -4.50
CA LEU A 135 -6.44 7.82 -3.78
C LEU A 135 -5.23 8.59 -4.32
N LEU A 136 -4.12 7.91 -4.59
CA LEU A 136 -2.93 8.51 -5.21
C LEU A 136 -3.24 9.04 -6.63
N TYR A 137 -4.06 8.34 -7.41
CA TYR A 137 -4.51 8.81 -8.71
C TYR A 137 -5.38 10.07 -8.60
N LEU A 138 -6.33 10.11 -7.65
CA LEU A 138 -7.15 11.29 -7.38
C LEU A 138 -6.29 12.48 -6.93
N ALA A 139 -5.30 12.24 -6.07
CA ALA A 139 -4.33 13.25 -5.66
C ALA A 139 -3.58 13.83 -6.88
N PHE A 140 -3.03 12.98 -7.74
CA PHE A 140 -2.34 13.40 -8.97
C PHE A 140 -3.23 14.26 -9.86
N ARG A 141 -4.47 13.83 -10.11
CA ARG A 141 -5.44 14.59 -10.90
C ARG A 141 -5.73 15.96 -10.28
N GLY A 142 -5.85 16.02 -8.96
CA GLY A 142 -6.03 17.27 -8.21
C GLY A 142 -4.85 18.23 -8.40
N VAL A 143 -3.62 17.75 -8.22
CA VAL A 143 -2.39 18.57 -8.38
C VAL A 143 -2.28 19.12 -9.81
N ARG A 144 -2.58 18.28 -10.82
CA ARG A 144 -2.52 18.67 -12.24
C ARG A 144 -3.51 19.78 -12.59
N LYS A 145 -4.76 19.67 -12.14
CA LYS A 145 -5.77 20.72 -12.33
C LYS A 145 -5.32 22.04 -11.70
N ASP A 146 -4.79 21.95 -10.49
CA ASP A 146 -4.29 23.08 -9.73
C ASP A 146 -3.13 23.80 -10.44
N GLU A 147 -2.22 23.06 -11.10
CA GLU A 147 -1.15 23.67 -11.90
C GLU A 147 -1.70 24.39 -13.15
N ILE A 148 -2.68 23.80 -13.83
CA ILE A 148 -3.30 24.39 -15.03
C ILE A 148 -3.97 25.72 -14.68
N LEU A 149 -4.73 25.79 -13.60
CA LEU A 149 -5.40 27.02 -13.15
C LEU A 149 -4.41 28.16 -12.87
N VAL A 150 -3.29 27.86 -12.20
CA VAL A 150 -2.23 28.85 -11.94
C VAL A 150 -1.59 29.33 -13.24
N ARG A 151 -1.36 28.43 -14.20
CA ARG A 151 -0.76 28.77 -15.49
C ARG A 151 -1.68 29.62 -16.36
N ILE A 152 -3.00 29.41 -16.29
CA ILE A 152 -3.98 30.24 -17.02
C ILE A 152 -4.02 31.64 -16.39
N SER A 153 -4.09 31.73 -15.06
CA SER A 153 -4.09 33.01 -14.35
C SER A 153 -2.84 33.86 -14.64
N SER A 154 -1.67 33.23 -14.82
CA SER A 154 -0.44 33.96 -15.16
C SER A 154 -0.34 34.39 -16.63
N ARG A 155 -1.26 33.95 -17.50
CA ARG A 155 -1.31 34.36 -18.92
C ARG A 155 -2.22 35.56 -19.18
N ILE A 156 -3.12 35.87 -18.24
CA ILE A 156 -4.09 36.97 -18.35
C ILE A 156 -3.49 38.31 -17.86
N ARG A 157 -2.30 38.26 -17.26
CA ARG A 157 -1.60 39.41 -16.69
C ARG A 157 -0.34 39.68 -17.51
#